data_AF-E0UTV1-F1
#
_entry.id   AF-E0UTV1-F1
#
_cell.length_a   1.000
_cell.length_b   1.000
_cell.length_c   1.000
_cell.angle_alpha   90.00
_cell.angle_beta   90.00
_cell.angle_gamma   90.00
#
_symmetry.space_group_name_H-M   'P 1'
#
loop_
_entity.id
_entity.type
_entity.pdbx_description
1 polymer ?
#
loop_
_entity_poly.entity_id
_entity_poly.type
_entity_poly.pdbx_seq_one_letter_code
_entity_poly.pdbx_strand_id
1 'polypeptide(L)'
;MDKRIEEVLHIWHTYFEDENNQYSEYEPSDIEYFVGCMLYNHFAFSKALDNLKTMDLSYDFLSACGDEYDDIKEIIAAINFEDEQKALKFLQNYIQEAKAKYTKSELYLLDRLEYHVNAMAQRYEKDVDVQRIDFENPLLRQ
;
A
#
# COMPACT_ATOMS: atom_id res chain seq x y z
N MET A 1 7.16 14.71 -2.01
CA MET A 1 7.55 13.29 -1.87
C MET A 1 8.93 13.11 -1.20
N ASP A 2 9.16 11.98 -0.51
CA ASP A 2 10.48 11.53 -0.04
C ASP A 2 11.32 11.04 -1.23
N LYS A 3 12.60 11.40 -1.30
CA LYS A 3 13.49 11.03 -2.42
C LYS A 3 13.59 9.52 -2.65
N ARG A 4 13.51 8.73 -1.59
CA ARG A 4 13.54 7.26 -1.67
C ARG A 4 12.30 6.72 -2.37
N ILE A 5 11.15 7.37 -2.20
CA ILE A 5 9.93 7.02 -2.92
C ILE A 5 10.01 7.44 -4.38
N GLU A 6 10.58 8.61 -4.66
CA GLU A 6 10.83 9.02 -6.04
C GLU A 6 11.76 8.04 -6.76
N GLU A 7 12.78 7.52 -6.08
CA GLU A 7 13.68 6.48 -6.57
C GLU A 7 12.95 5.15 -6.83
N VAL A 8 12.18 4.65 -5.85
CA VAL A 8 11.36 3.43 -6.00
C VAL A 8 10.42 3.55 -7.20
N LEU A 9 9.70 4.67 -7.30
CA LEU A 9 8.79 4.92 -8.41
C LEU A 9 9.53 4.98 -9.74
N HIS A 10 10.69 5.65 -9.78
CA HIS A 10 11.49 5.73 -11.00
C HIS A 10 11.94 4.34 -11.48
N ILE A 11 12.46 3.50 -10.58
CA ILE A 11 12.91 2.14 -10.89
C ILE A 11 11.77 1.34 -11.52
N TRP A 12 10.62 1.25 -10.86
CA TRP A 12 9.50 0.45 -11.38
C TRP A 12 8.86 1.04 -12.63
N HIS A 13 8.64 2.35 -12.69
CA HIS A 13 8.11 2.97 -13.92
C HIS A 13 9.02 2.68 -15.11
N THR A 14 10.35 2.83 -14.94
CA THR A 14 11.31 2.52 -16.00
C THR A 14 11.39 1.02 -16.32
N TYR A 15 11.27 0.14 -15.33
CA TYR A 15 11.28 -1.31 -15.55
C TYR A 15 10.05 -1.78 -16.35
N PHE A 16 8.86 -1.25 -16.03
CA PHE A 16 7.60 -1.59 -16.69
C PHE A 16 7.32 -0.78 -17.98
N GLU A 17 8.19 0.17 -18.35
CA GLU A 17 8.18 0.76 -19.69
C GLU A 17 8.49 -0.27 -20.78
N ASP A 18 9.23 -1.35 -20.46
CA ASP A 18 9.41 -2.50 -21.34
C ASP A 18 8.17 -3.41 -21.27
N GLU A 19 7.45 -3.52 -22.38
CA GLU A 19 6.24 -4.36 -22.50
C GLU A 19 6.50 -5.83 -22.14
N ASN A 20 7.74 -6.34 -22.26
CA ASN A 20 8.06 -7.72 -21.87
C ASN A 20 8.03 -7.94 -20.35
N ASN A 21 8.15 -6.85 -19.59
CA ASN A 21 8.13 -6.87 -18.14
C ASN A 21 6.73 -6.57 -17.59
N GLN A 22 5.78 -6.15 -18.42
CA GLN A 22 4.42 -5.83 -17.98
C GLN A 22 3.62 -7.09 -17.64
N TYR A 23 2.82 -7.00 -16.59
CA TYR A 23 1.80 -8.00 -16.26
C TYR A 23 0.49 -7.69 -17.00
N SER A 24 -0.48 -8.61 -16.89
CA SER A 24 -1.77 -8.47 -17.58
C SER A 24 -2.54 -7.25 -17.05
N GLU A 25 -3.13 -6.47 -17.95
CA GLU A 25 -3.91 -5.25 -17.61
C GLU A 25 -3.11 -4.15 -16.91
N TYR A 26 -1.79 -4.09 -17.15
CA TYR A 26 -0.92 -3.04 -16.60
C TYR A 26 -1.44 -1.63 -16.89
N GLU A 27 -1.61 -0.85 -15.82
CA GLU A 27 -1.77 0.59 -15.87
C GLU A 27 -0.63 1.27 -15.08
N PRO A 28 -0.08 2.41 -15.53
CA PRO A 28 1.00 3.09 -14.80
C PRO A 28 0.62 3.45 -13.35
N SER A 29 -0.65 3.75 -13.08
CA SER A 29 -1.15 4.07 -11.73
C SER A 29 -1.09 2.89 -10.76
N ASP A 30 -1.02 1.67 -11.27
CA ASP A 30 -0.88 0.47 -10.46
C ASP A 30 0.45 0.46 -9.70
N ILE A 31 1.51 1.02 -10.28
CA ILE A 31 2.82 1.12 -9.63
C ILE A 31 2.69 1.92 -8.33
N GLU A 32 2.05 3.09 -8.38
CA GLU A 32 1.78 3.87 -7.18
C GLU A 32 0.88 3.13 -6.18
N TYR A 33 -0.07 2.35 -6.67
CA TYR A 33 -0.89 1.52 -5.80
C TYR A 33 -0.06 0.46 -5.07
N PHE A 34 0.78 -0.30 -5.77
CA PHE A 34 1.60 -1.36 -5.19
C PHE A 34 2.67 -0.83 -4.25
N VAL A 35 3.32 0.29 -4.58
CA VAL A 35 4.22 0.99 -3.64
C VAL A 35 3.44 1.44 -2.40
N GLY A 36 2.24 1.97 -2.57
CA GLY A 36 1.35 2.34 -1.46
C GLY A 36 1.00 1.15 -0.56
N CYS A 37 0.72 -0.01 -1.13
CA CYS A 37 0.48 -1.25 -0.40
C CYS A 37 1.74 -1.75 0.33
N MET A 38 2.93 -1.67 -0.28
CA MET A 38 4.18 -2.00 0.40
C MET A 38 4.46 -1.08 1.58
N LEU A 39 4.24 0.23 1.44
CA LEU A 39 4.37 1.18 2.54
C LEU A 39 3.38 0.88 3.65
N TYR A 40 2.12 0.61 3.31
CA TYR A 40 1.10 0.22 4.26
C TYR A 40 1.50 -1.02 5.08
N ASN A 41 1.98 -2.06 4.39
CA ASN A 41 2.42 -3.32 5.00
C ASN A 41 3.65 -3.11 5.88
N HIS A 42 4.61 -2.30 5.44
CA HIS A 42 5.83 -1.98 6.18
C HIS A 42 5.54 -1.22 7.47
N PHE A 43 4.65 -0.22 7.43
CA PHE A 43 4.31 0.56 8.62
C PHE A 43 3.51 -0.23 9.68
N ALA A 44 2.88 -1.35 9.29
CA ALA A 44 2.27 -2.32 10.19
C ALA A 44 1.35 -1.71 11.27
N PHE A 45 0.48 -0.78 10.86
CA PHE A 45 -0.35 0.03 11.75
C PHE A 45 -1.15 -0.77 12.78
N SER A 46 -0.95 -0.47 14.06
CA SER A 46 -1.60 -1.17 15.18
C SER A 46 -3.14 -1.10 15.16
N LYS A 47 -3.73 -0.03 14.64
CA LYS A 47 -5.20 0.15 14.55
C LYS A 47 -5.80 -0.32 13.20
N ALA A 48 -5.04 -1.05 12.39
CA ALA A 48 -5.57 -1.77 11.22
C ALA A 48 -6.47 -2.94 11.67
N LEU A 49 -7.56 -3.22 10.91
CA LEU A 49 -8.38 -4.39 11.23
C LEU A 49 -7.56 -5.66 11.03
N ASP A 50 -7.83 -6.71 11.80
CA ASP A 50 -7.09 -7.97 11.67
C ASP A 50 -7.09 -8.53 10.23
N ASN A 51 -8.21 -8.39 9.51
CA ASN A 51 -8.35 -8.81 8.11
C ASN A 51 -7.79 -7.80 7.08
N LEU A 52 -7.28 -6.66 7.53
CA LEU A 52 -6.70 -5.60 6.70
C LEU A 52 -5.30 -5.20 7.20
N LYS A 53 -4.65 -6.00 8.05
CA LYS A 53 -3.28 -5.73 8.55
C LYS A 53 -2.26 -5.64 7.43
N THR A 54 -2.53 -6.35 6.33
CA THR A 54 -1.72 -6.30 5.12
C THR A 54 -2.64 -6.17 3.91
N MET A 55 -2.13 -5.52 2.87
CA MET A 55 -2.71 -5.53 1.53
C MET A 55 -1.92 -6.48 0.63
N ASP A 56 -2.65 -7.23 -0.18
CA ASP A 56 -2.07 -8.15 -1.16
C ASP A 56 -1.49 -7.35 -2.34
N LEU A 57 -0.33 -7.75 -2.82
CA LEU A 57 0.38 -7.12 -3.95
C LEU A 57 0.07 -7.79 -5.29
N SER A 58 -0.87 -8.74 -5.32
CA SER A 58 -1.22 -9.56 -6.50
C SER A 58 -0.07 -10.45 -6.99
N TYR A 59 -0.39 -11.68 -7.38
CA TYR A 59 0.62 -12.61 -7.86
C TYR A 59 1.26 -12.15 -9.17
N ASP A 60 0.45 -11.61 -10.10
CA ASP A 60 0.93 -11.24 -11.43
C ASP A 60 1.95 -10.11 -11.36
N PHE A 61 1.71 -9.08 -10.54
CA PHE A 61 2.68 -8.01 -10.27
C PHE A 61 3.98 -8.56 -9.67
N LEU A 62 3.88 -9.34 -8.59
CA LEU A 62 5.06 -9.92 -7.92
C LEU A 62 5.88 -10.80 -8.86
N SER A 63 5.21 -11.55 -9.74
CA SER A 63 5.87 -12.40 -10.73
C SER A 63 6.60 -11.60 -11.82
N ALA A 64 6.10 -10.39 -12.12
CA ALA A 64 6.64 -9.52 -13.15
C ALA A 64 7.79 -8.64 -12.65
N CYS A 65 7.82 -8.28 -11.35
CA CYS A 65 8.85 -7.42 -10.77
C CYS A 65 10.30 -7.95 -10.89
N GLY A 66 10.49 -9.26 -11.04
CA GLY A 66 11.83 -9.85 -11.12
C GLY A 66 12.71 -9.48 -9.93
N ASP A 67 13.99 -9.22 -10.20
CA ASP A 67 14.99 -8.90 -9.17
C ASP A 67 14.77 -7.50 -8.55
N GLU A 68 14.10 -6.57 -9.25
CA GLU A 68 13.83 -5.20 -8.77
C GLU A 68 12.96 -5.17 -7.49
N TYR A 69 12.21 -6.24 -7.24
CA TYR A 69 11.35 -6.32 -6.05
C TYR A 69 12.16 -6.24 -4.75
N ASP A 70 13.29 -6.95 -4.68
CA ASP A 70 14.09 -7.02 -3.46
C ASP A 70 14.78 -5.68 -3.17
N ASP A 71 15.30 -5.01 -4.20
CA ASP A 71 15.90 -3.68 -4.09
C ASP A 71 14.88 -2.64 -3.58
N ILE A 72 13.67 -2.65 -4.15
CA ILE A 72 12.61 -1.72 -3.72
C ILE A 72 12.13 -2.03 -2.30
N LYS A 73 12.05 -3.30 -1.94
CA LYS A 73 11.71 -3.72 -0.58
C LYS A 73 12.73 -3.20 0.43
N GLU A 74 14.02 -3.22 0.11
CA GLU A 74 15.07 -2.66 0.96
C GLU A 74 14.93 -1.14 1.13
N ILE A 75 14.66 -0.41 0.04
CA ILE A 75 14.44 1.03 0.09
C ILE A 75 13.23 1.38 0.95
N ILE A 76 12.12 0.66 0.79
CA ILE A 76 10.90 0.87 1.60
C ILE A 76 11.18 0.56 3.07
N ALA A 77 11.92 -0.51 3.39
CA ALA A 77 12.25 -0.87 4.76
C ALA A 77 13.07 0.20 5.49
N ALA A 78 13.83 1.03 4.75
CA ALA A 78 14.59 2.14 5.30
C ALA A 78 13.71 3.36 5.67
N ILE A 79 12.45 3.41 5.24
CA ILE A 79 11.52 4.49 5.54
C ILE A 79 10.85 4.20 6.88
N ASN A 80 11.29 4.90 7.92
CA ASN A 80 10.78 4.72 9.28
C ASN A 80 10.38 6.06 9.88
N PHE A 81 9.38 6.03 10.74
CA PHE A 81 8.85 7.21 11.44
C PHE A 81 8.85 6.96 12.94
N GLU A 82 8.92 8.06 13.71
CA GLU A 82 8.92 8.01 15.18
C GLU A 82 7.59 7.49 15.76
N ASP A 83 6.48 7.72 15.03
CA ASP A 83 5.15 7.32 15.45
C ASP A 83 4.27 6.97 14.24
N GLU A 84 3.23 6.17 14.50
CA GLU A 84 2.29 5.70 13.49
C GLU A 84 1.44 6.83 12.88
N GLN A 85 1.22 7.95 13.59
CA GLN A 85 0.45 9.08 13.05
C GLN A 85 1.23 9.81 11.94
N LYS A 86 2.55 9.96 12.10
CA LYS A 86 3.45 10.48 11.07
C LYS A 86 3.51 9.55 9.87
N ALA A 87 3.64 8.24 10.08
CA ALA A 87 3.62 7.24 9.01
C ALA A 87 2.29 7.25 8.24
N LEU A 88 1.17 7.37 8.96
CA LEU A 88 -0.16 7.48 8.37
C LEU A 88 -0.30 8.76 7.55
N LYS A 89 0.13 9.90 8.09
CA LYS A 89 0.08 11.18 7.39
C LYS A 89 0.94 11.16 6.13
N PHE A 90 2.11 10.53 6.21
CA PHE A 90 2.98 10.30 5.06
C PHE A 90 2.26 9.49 3.99
N LEU A 91 1.66 8.35 4.34
CA LEU A 91 0.93 7.51 3.39
C LEU A 91 -0.26 8.23 2.75
N GLN A 92 -1.03 9.01 3.52
CA GLN A 92 -2.13 9.81 2.98
C GLN A 92 -1.64 10.86 1.98
N ASN A 93 -0.54 11.55 2.28
CA ASN A 93 0.04 12.53 1.37
C ASN A 93 0.59 11.86 0.10
N TYR A 94 1.24 10.70 0.24
CA TYR A 94 1.71 9.89 -0.88
C TYR A 94 0.55 9.54 -1.84
N ILE A 95 -0.56 9.02 -1.30
CA ILE A 95 -1.73 8.66 -2.10
C ILE A 95 -2.33 9.89 -2.81
N GLN A 96 -2.40 11.03 -2.12
CA GLN A 96 -2.89 12.28 -2.72
C GLN A 96 -1.97 12.78 -3.85
N GLU A 97 -0.65 12.75 -3.65
CA GLU A 97 0.34 13.10 -4.67
C GLU A 97 0.26 12.14 -5.88
N ALA A 98 0.09 10.84 -5.64
CA ALA A 98 -0.08 9.82 -6.67
C ALA A 98 -1.35 10.06 -7.51
N LYS A 99 -2.48 10.26 -6.85
CA LYS A 99 -3.78 10.49 -7.51
C LYS A 99 -3.78 11.73 -8.40
N ALA A 100 -3.01 12.76 -8.06
CA ALA A 100 -2.92 13.98 -8.85
C ALA A 100 -2.27 13.79 -10.24
N LYS A 101 -1.61 12.64 -10.48
CA LYS A 101 -0.90 12.35 -11.74
C LYS A 101 -1.80 11.72 -12.81
N TYR A 102 -2.92 11.12 -12.41
CA TYR A 102 -3.67 10.18 -13.25
C TYR A 102 -5.09 10.65 -13.54
N THR A 103 -5.67 10.10 -14.61
CA THR A 103 -7.07 10.36 -14.96
C THR A 103 -8.01 9.54 -14.09
N LYS A 104 -9.28 9.95 -14.00
CA LYS A 104 -10.27 9.31 -13.13
C LYS A 104 -10.43 7.79 -13.36
N SER A 105 -10.27 7.31 -14.59
CA SER A 105 -10.37 5.87 -14.89
C SER A 105 -9.24 5.06 -14.28
N GLU A 106 -8.04 5.63 -14.24
CA GLU A 106 -6.81 5.01 -13.73
C GLU A 106 -6.73 5.04 -12.19
N LEU A 107 -7.64 5.74 -11.52
CA LEU A 107 -7.61 5.94 -10.06
C LEU A 107 -8.27 4.83 -9.25
N TYR A 108 -8.84 3.80 -9.88
CA TYR A 108 -9.64 2.80 -9.15
C TYR A 108 -8.90 2.17 -7.97
N LEU A 109 -7.67 1.70 -8.16
CA LEU A 109 -6.88 1.06 -7.11
C LEU A 109 -6.39 2.07 -6.06
N LEU A 110 -5.99 3.27 -6.49
CA LEU A 110 -5.59 4.34 -5.58
C LEU A 110 -6.75 4.85 -4.71
N ASP A 111 -7.97 4.94 -5.27
CA ASP A 111 -9.20 5.27 -4.55
C ASP A 111 -9.54 4.20 -3.51
N ARG A 112 -9.34 2.92 -3.86
CA ARG A 112 -9.53 1.81 -2.92
C ARG A 112 -8.52 1.86 -1.77
N LEU A 113 -7.25 2.09 -2.07
CA LEU A 113 -6.20 2.27 -1.07
C LEU A 113 -6.51 3.48 -0.16
N GLU A 114 -6.86 4.62 -0.75
CA GLU A 114 -7.25 5.82 -0.01
C GLU A 114 -8.40 5.55 0.96
N TYR A 115 -9.46 4.88 0.49
CA TYR A 115 -10.61 4.55 1.30
C TYR A 115 -10.21 3.74 2.54
N HIS A 116 -9.36 2.74 2.36
CA HIS A 116 -8.85 1.91 3.45
C HIS A 116 -7.99 2.71 4.44
N VAL A 117 -7.05 3.52 3.94
CA VAL A 117 -6.16 4.33 4.77
C VAL A 117 -6.94 5.40 5.54
N ASN A 118 -7.94 6.04 4.92
CA ASN A 118 -8.77 7.03 5.60
C ASN A 118 -9.70 6.42 6.65
N ALA A 119 -10.24 5.23 6.39
CA ALA A 119 -11.01 4.50 7.41
C ALA A 119 -10.15 4.15 8.64
N MET A 120 -8.88 3.80 8.42
CA MET A 120 -7.91 3.59 9.50
C MET A 120 -7.58 4.91 10.23
N ALA A 121 -7.38 6.02 9.51
CA ALA A 121 -7.12 7.32 10.10
C ALA A 121 -8.22 7.77 11.07
N GLN A 122 -9.49 7.55 10.72
CA GLN A 122 -10.60 7.84 11.61
C GLN A 122 -10.55 7.07 12.94
N ARG A 123 -9.91 5.89 12.99
CA ARG A 123 -9.73 5.15 14.24
C ARG A 123 -8.65 5.74 15.13
N TYR A 124 -7.56 6.23 14.53
CA TYR A 124 -6.54 6.98 15.26
C TYR A 124 -7.13 8.28 15.84
N GLU A 125 -7.93 9.01 15.06
CA GLU A 125 -8.59 10.24 15.52
C GLU A 125 -9.56 10.01 16.69
N LYS A 126 -10.30 8.91 16.66
CA LYS A 126 -11.29 8.56 17.70
C LYS A 126 -10.70 7.79 18.88
N ASP A 127 -9.40 7.49 18.82
CA ASP A 127 -8.71 6.57 19.72
C ASP A 127 -9.47 5.26 19.96
N VAL A 128 -10.00 4.68 18.89
CA VAL A 128 -10.74 3.42 18.95
C VAL A 128 -9.79 2.26 18.71
N ASP A 129 -9.71 1.36 19.67
CA ASP A 129 -8.99 0.11 19.49
C ASP A 129 -9.78 -0.87 18.63
N VAL A 130 -9.04 -1.64 17.84
CA VAL A 130 -9.62 -2.67 16.98
C VAL A 130 -10.12 -3.81 17.85
N GLN A 131 -11.42 -4.07 17.80
CA GLN A 131 -11.97 -5.27 18.40
C GLN A 131 -11.49 -6.48 17.61
N ARG A 132 -10.76 -7.36 18.29
CA ARG A 132 -10.40 -8.67 17.77
C ARG A 132 -11.68 -9.45 17.51
N ILE A 133 -11.93 -9.79 16.25
CA ILE A 133 -13.04 -10.68 15.90
C ILE A 133 -12.55 -12.10 16.17
N ASP A 134 -13.04 -12.70 17.25
CA ASP A 134 -12.84 -14.12 17.48
C ASP A 134 -13.82 -14.90 16.60
N PHE A 135 -13.28 -15.56 15.58
CA PHE A 135 -14.04 -16.51 14.77
C PHE A 135 -14.16 -17.82 15.56
N GLU A 136 -14.80 -17.79 16.72
CA GLU A 136 -15.23 -19.02 17.37
C GLU A 136 -16.21 -19.73 16.43
N ASN A 137 -15.87 -20.96 16.05
CA ASN A 137 -16.73 -21.81 15.25
C ASN A 137 -18.11 -21.89 15.94
N PRO A 138 -19.21 -21.45 15.30
CA PRO A 138 -20.52 -21.42 15.93
C PRO A 138 -21.02 -22.82 16.36
N LEU A 139 -20.43 -23.90 15.83
CA LEU A 139 -20.71 -25.29 16.24
C LEU A 139 -20.03 -25.69 17.56
N LEU A 140 -19.10 -24.90 18.08
CA LEU A 140 -18.37 -25.13 19.33
C LEU A 140 -18.88 -24.28 20.50
N ARG A 141 -19.93 -23.46 20.29
CA ARG A 141 -20.60 -22.74 21.38
C ARG A 141 -21.39 -23.74 22.22
N GLN A 142 -20.87 -24.11 23.39
CA GLN A 142 -21.58 -24.91 24.40
C GLN A 142 -22.63 -24.08 25.14
#